data_AF-A0A060BVW1-F1
#
_entry.id   AF-A0A060BVW1-F1
#
_cell.length_a   1.000
_cell.length_b   1.000
_cell.length_c   1.000
_cell.angle_alpha   90.00
_cell.angle_beta   90.00
_cell.angle_gamma   90.00
#
_symmetry.space_group_name_H-M   'P 1'
#
loop_
_entity.id
_entity.type
_entity.pdbx_description
1 polymer ?
#
loop_
_entity_poly.entity_id
_entity_poly.type
_entity_poly.pdbx_seq_one_letter_code
_entity_poly.pdbx_strand_id
1 'polypeptide(L)' 'DASRLASIRTTQFIPIDLNAFLYKLESAIANISALKGDRETEAAFRQKASDRRAAVNRYLWDDENG' A
#
# COMPACT_ATOMS: atom_id res chain seq x y z
N ASP A 1 29.86 24.09 6.79
CA ASP A 1 29.66 22.68 6.46
C ASP A 1 28.16 22.38 6.47
N ALA A 2 27.48 22.65 5.35
CA ALA A 2 26.01 22.59 5.21
C ALA A 2 25.56 21.48 4.25
N SER A 3 26.48 20.60 3.86
CA SER A 3 26.27 19.52 2.89
C SER A 3 25.79 18.21 3.52
N ARG A 4 25.90 18.04 4.85
CA ARG A 4 25.45 16.82 5.55
C ARG A 4 23.94 16.79 5.83
N LEU A 5 23.27 17.94 5.89
CA LEU A 5 21.82 18.03 6.14
C LEU A 5 20.97 17.75 4.90
N ALA A 6 21.52 17.89 3.69
CA ALA A 6 20.84 17.51 2.45
C ALA A 6 20.80 15.98 2.22
N SER A 7 21.57 15.20 2.99
CA SER A 7 21.62 13.74 2.88
C SER A 7 20.60 13.01 3.75
N ILE A 8 19.84 13.72 4.60
CA ILE A 8 18.72 13.14 5.31
C ILE A 8 17.52 13.18 4.36
N ARG A 9 17.50 12.26 3.40
CA ARG A 9 16.38 11.99 2.48
C ARG A 9 15.18 11.40 3.24
N THR A 10 14.68 12.11 4.24
CA THR A 10 13.54 11.69 5.07
C THR A 10 12.18 11.91 4.40
N THR A 11 12.14 12.10 3.09
CA THR A 11 10.91 12.07 2.29
C THR A 11 10.72 10.72 1.57
N GLN A 12 11.65 9.78 1.71
CA GLN A 12 11.55 8.43 1.12
C GLN A 12 11.04 7.37 2.10
N PHE A 13 10.93 7.68 3.39
CA PHE A 13 10.26 6.82 4.35
C PHE A 13 8.75 7.05 4.29
N ILE A 14 8.11 6.44 3.29
CA ILE A 14 6.73 5.99 3.42
C ILE A 14 6.73 4.46 3.34
N PRO A 15 7.42 3.74 4.24
CA PRO A 15 7.45 2.29 4.14
C PRO A 15 6.17 1.79 4.80
N ILE A 16 5.42 0.98 4.07
CA ILE A 16 4.25 0.22 4.51
C ILE A 16 3.03 0.97 5.06
N ASP A 17 3.14 1.95 5.96
CA ASP A 17 2.00 2.53 6.67
C ASP A 17 0.97 3.17 5.73
N LEU A 18 1.42 3.98 4.78
CA LEU A 18 0.50 4.58 3.79
C LEU A 18 -0.13 3.51 2.88
N ASN A 19 0.63 2.49 2.48
CA ASN A 19 0.08 1.42 1.63
C ASN A 19 -0.87 0.51 2.40
N ALA A 20 -0.63 0.26 3.69
CA ALA A 20 -1.53 -0.46 4.58
C ALA A 20 -2.82 0.34 4.82
N PHE A 21 -2.70 1.67 4.96
CA PHE A 21 -3.85 2.56 5.04
C PHE A 21 -4.69 2.52 3.75
N LEU A 22 -4.05 2.60 2.59
CA LEU A 22 -4.72 2.50 1.29
C LEU A 22 -5.38 1.12 1.09
N TYR A 23 -4.70 0.03 1.45
CA TYR A 23 -5.27 -1.32 1.42
C TYR A 23 -6.52 -1.43 2.29
N LYS A 24 -6.50 -0.82 3.48
CA LYS A 24 -7.64 -0.82 4.40
C LYS A 24 -8.82 -0.02 3.84
N LEU A 25 -8.56 1.12 3.21
CA LEU A 25 -9.58 1.90 2.51
C LEU A 25 -10.18 1.14 1.33
N GLU A 26 -9.33 0.53 0.50
CA GLU A 26 -9.76 -0.29 -0.64
C GLU A 26 -10.62 -1.47 -0.19
N SER A 27 -10.25 -2.12 0.91
CA SER A 27 -11.02 -3.22 1.51
C SER A 27 -12.36 -2.74 2.09
N ALA A 28 -12.40 -1.55 2.70
CA ALA A 28 -13.64 -0.96 3.20
C ALA A 28 -14.60 -0.61 2.06
N ILE A 29 -14.08 -0.05 0.95
CA ILE A 29 -14.87 0.23 -0.25
C ILE A 29 -15.41 -1.07 -0.85
N ALA A 30 -14.57 -2.11 -0.98
CA ALA A 30 -15.02 -3.42 -1.46
C ALA A 30 -16.16 -3.99 -0.59
N ASN A 31 -16.05 -3.88 0.73
CA ASN A 31 -17.08 -4.36 1.66
C ASN A 31 -18.39 -3.56 1.54
N ILE A 32 -18.31 -2.23 1.41
CA ILE A 32 -19.49 -1.38 1.21
C ILE A 32 -20.13 -1.67 -0.16
N SER A 33 -19.34 -1.85 -1.21
CA SER A 33 -19.83 -2.24 -2.54
C SER A 33 -20.49 -3.62 -2.52
N ALA A 34 -19.92 -4.59 -1.81
CA ALA A 34 -20.51 -5.90 -1.61
C ALA A 34 -21.88 -5.81 -0.89
N LEU A 35 -21.97 -4.99 0.16
CA LEU A 35 -23.23 -4.71 0.86
C LEU A 35 -24.26 -4.03 -0.06
N LYS A 36 -23.80 -3.21 -1.01
CA LYS A 36 -24.65 -2.55 -2.00
C LYS A 36 -25.07 -3.48 -3.15
N GLY A 37 -24.47 -4.66 -3.26
CA GLY A 37 -24.69 -5.61 -4.36
C GLY A 37 -23.81 -5.38 -5.59
N ASP A 38 -22.88 -4.43 -5.55
CA ASP A 38 -21.96 -4.08 -6.64
C ASP A 38 -20.75 -5.03 -6.66
N ARG A 39 -20.96 -6.24 -7.17
CA ARG A 39 -19.93 -7.30 -7.27
C ARG A 39 -18.76 -6.94 -8.18
N GLU A 40 -19.00 -6.15 -9.24
CA GLU A 40 -17.93 -5.66 -10.12
C GLU A 40 -16.96 -4.74 -9.37
N THR A 41 -17.51 -3.80 -8.60
CA THR A 41 -16.72 -2.86 -7.80
C THR A 41 -15.99 -3.59 -6.67
N GLU A 42 -16.66 -4.53 -6.00
CA GLU A 42 -16.04 -5.40 -5.00
C GLU A 42 -14.81 -6.13 -5.59
N ALA A 43 -14.96 -6.80 -6.73
CA ALA A 43 -13.89 -7.55 -7.37
C ALA A 43 -12.72 -6.65 -7.80
N ALA A 44 -13.02 -5.48 -8.38
CA ALA A 44 -12.00 -4.51 -8.79
C ALA A 44 -11.19 -3.97 -7.59
N PHE A 45 -11.85 -3.65 -6.48
CA PHE A 45 -11.17 -3.16 -5.27
C PHE A 45 -10.43 -4.27 -4.52
N ARG A 46 -10.96 -5.50 -4.50
CA ARG A 46 -10.25 -6.68 -3.99
C ARG A 46 -8.97 -6.95 -4.77
N GLN A 47 -9.00 -6.86 -6.09
CA GLN A 47 -7.82 -7.05 -6.93
C GLN A 47 -6.77 -5.96 -6.65
N LYS A 48 -7.18 -4.68 -6.61
CA LYS A 48 -6.31 -3.56 -6.25
C LYS A 48 -5.66 -3.74 -4.87
N ALA A 49 -6.44 -4.17 -3.88
CA ALA A 49 -5.94 -4.45 -2.54
C ALA A 49 -4.91 -5.60 -2.56
N SER A 50 -5.16 -6.67 -3.32
CA SER A 50 -4.22 -7.78 -3.48
C SER A 50 -2.92 -7.36 -4.17
N ASP A 51 -3.00 -6.62 -5.26
CA ASP A 51 -1.84 -6.10 -6.00
C ASP A 51 -1.01 -5.17 -5.12
N ARG A 52 -1.67 -4.32 -4.32
CA ARG A 52 -1.01 -3.42 -3.37
C ARG A 52 -0.32 -4.20 -2.25
N ARG A 53 -0.94 -5.26 -1.73
CA ARG A 53 -0.30 -6.18 -0.77
C ARG A 53 0.92 -6.89 -1.38
N ALA A 54 0.82 -7.33 -2.64
CA ALA A 54 1.93 -7.99 -3.34
C ALA A 54 3.09 -7.01 -3.60
N ALA A 55 2.79 -5.76 -3.99
CA ALA A 55 3.78 -4.71 -4.15
C ALA A 55 4.45 -4.39 -2.80
N VAL A 56 3.66 -4.20 -1.73
CA VAL A 56 4.18 -3.99 -0.38
C VAL A 56 5.07 -5.15 0.04
N ASN A 57 4.64 -6.40 -0.14
CA ASN A 57 5.46 -7.55 0.19
C ASN A 57 6.76 -7.57 -0.63
N ARG A 58 6.71 -7.25 -1.93
CA ARG A 58 7.90 -7.17 -2.79
C ARG A 58 8.88 -6.05 -2.40
N TYR A 59 8.39 -4.90 -1.94
CA TYR A 59 9.23 -3.78 -1.51
C TYR A 59 9.69 -3.89 -0.04
N LEU A 60 8.96 -4.63 0.79
CA LEU A 60 9.31 -4.86 2.20
C LEU A 60 10.13 -6.14 2.40
N TRP A 61 9.99 -7.11 1.49
CA TRP A 61 10.80 -8.31 1.42
C TRP A 61 12.00 -8.03 0.54
N ASP A 62 12.98 -7.37 1.13
CA ASP A 62 14.32 -7.26 0.57
C ASP A 62 15.05 -8.60 0.84
N ASP A 63 15.03 -9.50 -0.14
CA ASP A 63 15.79 -10.77 -0.11
C ASP A 63 17.32 -10.51 -0.02
N GLU A 64 17.74 -9.25 -0.19
CA GLU A 64 19.13 -8.79 -0.11
C GLU A 64 19.64 -8.59 1.34
N ASN A 65 18.78 -8.70 2.36
CA ASN A 65 19.17 -8.70 3.78
C ASN A 65 18.63 -9.94 4.54
N GLY A 66 18.74 -11.12 3.92
CA GLY A 66 18.69 -12.40 4.64
C GLY A 66 19.94 -12.65 5.48
#